data_AF-A0A0G4EYS3-F1
#
_entry.id   AF-A0A0G4EYS3-F1
#
_cell.length_a   1.000
_cell.length_b   1.000
_cell.length_c   1.000
_cell.angle_alpha   90.00
_cell.angle_beta   90.00
_cell.angle_gamma   90.00
#
_symmetry.space_group_name_H-M   'P 1'
#
loop_
_entity.id
_entity.type
_entity.pdbx_description
1 polymer ?
#
loop_
_entity_poly.entity_id
_entity_poly.type
_entity_poly.pdbx_seq_one_letter_code
_entity_poly.pdbx_strand_id
1 'polypeptide(L)'
;MPRNVRYPASPVQEIFLAEPAPFVNYDKAKEAPTAPALPSPSEISDCKSLEMQVNSARREMAAQKIAVADYEGMQAKYVRCIGRFYPQLLESEDSSWKEMRGRLGAFSGVDFGTLKTKDPRIETLKYAAPPSVASKFSV
;
A
#
# COMPACT_ATOMS: atom_id res chain seq x y z
N MET A 1 6.38 9.96 -26.44
CA MET A 1 4.97 10.43 -26.50
C MET A 1 4.97 11.94 -26.41
N PRO A 2 4.16 12.66 -27.20
CA PRO A 2 4.06 14.12 -27.12
C PRO A 2 3.44 14.56 -25.77
N ARG A 3 3.76 15.79 -25.34
CA ARG A 3 3.28 16.35 -24.08
C ARG A 3 1.78 16.66 -24.17
N ASN A 4 0.99 16.10 -23.26
CA ASN A 4 -0.38 16.55 -23.02
C ASN A 4 -0.33 17.83 -22.17
N VAL A 5 -0.78 18.96 -22.74
CA VAL A 5 -0.86 20.24 -22.03
C VAL A 5 -2.04 20.23 -21.06
N ARG A 6 -1.81 20.72 -19.84
CA ARG A 6 -2.86 20.84 -18.81
C ARG A 6 -3.84 21.97 -19.12
N TYR A 7 -3.32 23.06 -19.68
CA TYR A 7 -4.10 24.24 -20.06
C TYR A 7 -4.05 24.43 -21.58
N PRO A 8 -4.99 23.83 -22.35
CA PRO A 8 -5.04 24.03 -23.80
C PRO A 8 -5.31 25.49 -24.19
N ALA A 9 -5.98 26.28 -23.34
CA ALA A 9 -6.29 27.69 -23.56
C ALA A 9 -5.41 28.64 -22.73
N SER A 10 -4.13 28.30 -22.56
CA SER A 10 -3.12 29.23 -22.01
C SER A 10 -2.99 30.47 -22.92
N PRO A 11 -2.92 31.71 -22.38
CA PRO A 11 -2.68 32.07 -20.98
C PRO A 11 -3.93 32.32 -20.12
N VAL A 12 -5.13 32.30 -20.71
CA VAL A 12 -6.37 32.68 -20.00
C VAL A 12 -6.74 31.63 -18.94
N GLN A 13 -6.67 30.35 -19.31
CA GLN A 13 -7.11 29.26 -18.44
C GLN A 13 -6.28 29.13 -17.16
N GLU A 14 -4.99 29.46 -17.23
CA GLU A 14 -4.07 29.40 -16.08
C GLU A 14 -4.43 30.41 -14.98
N ILE A 15 -5.01 31.55 -15.35
CA ILE A 15 -5.32 32.64 -14.43
C ILE A 15 -6.68 32.41 -13.77
N PHE A 16 -7.69 32.03 -14.54
CA PHE A 16 -9.07 31.90 -14.06
C PHE A 16 -9.39 30.52 -13.48
N LEU A 17 -8.79 29.46 -14.02
CA LEU A 17 -9.15 28.07 -13.75
C LEU A 17 -7.89 27.21 -13.57
N ALA A 18 -7.05 27.61 -12.61
CA ALA A 18 -5.90 26.82 -12.22
C ALA A 18 -6.36 25.47 -11.64
N GLU A 19 -5.77 24.39 -12.14
CA GLU A 19 -5.95 23.04 -11.61
C GLU A 19 -5.43 22.97 -10.16
N PRO A 20 -6.25 22.50 -9.20
CA PRO A 20 -5.80 22.35 -7.82
C PRO A 20 -4.78 21.21 -7.70
N ALA A 21 -3.99 21.24 -6.62
CA ALA A 21 -3.08 20.14 -6.30
C ALA A 21 -3.87 18.82 -6.11
N PRO A 22 -3.41 17.72 -6.72
CA PRO A 22 -4.10 16.44 -6.59
C PRO A 22 -4.04 15.94 -5.16
N PHE A 23 -5.15 15.41 -4.66
CA PHE A 23 -5.21 14.70 -3.40
C PHE A 23 -5.25 13.19 -3.67
N VAL A 24 -4.23 12.46 -3.21
CA VAL A 24 -4.00 11.06 -3.60
C VAL A 24 -4.26 10.04 -2.50
N ASN A 25 -4.53 10.48 -1.27
CA ASN A 25 -4.68 9.56 -0.14
C ASN A 25 -5.96 8.71 -0.23
N TYR A 26 -7.05 9.31 -0.70
CA TYR A 26 -8.32 8.64 -0.96
C TYR A 26 -9.17 9.50 -1.90
N ASP A 27 -10.19 8.88 -2.51
CA ASP A 27 -11.15 9.59 -3.34
C ASP A 27 -12.12 10.39 -2.47
N LYS A 28 -12.05 11.72 -2.54
CA LYS A 28 -12.93 12.61 -1.75
C LYS A 28 -14.39 12.55 -2.19
N ALA A 29 -14.67 12.09 -3.41
CA ALA A 29 -16.03 11.99 -3.92
C ALA A 29 -16.73 10.70 -3.49
N LYS A 30 -15.99 9.75 -2.91
CA LYS A 30 -16.55 8.50 -2.38
C LYS A 30 -16.78 8.61 -0.88
N GLU A 31 -17.88 8.04 -0.42
CA GLU A 31 -18.15 7.91 1.01
C GLU A 31 -17.09 7.03 1.68
N ALA A 32 -16.68 7.43 2.88
CA ALA A 32 -15.72 6.67 3.66
C ALA A 32 -16.36 5.34 4.10
N PRO A 33 -15.66 4.20 3.94
CA PRO A 33 -16.17 2.92 4.42
C PRO A 33 -16.38 2.97 5.93
N THR A 34 -17.60 2.62 6.37
CA THR A 34 -18.01 2.64 7.78
C THR A 34 -17.52 1.44 8.58
N ALA A 35 -17.04 0.40 7.91
CA ALA A 35 -16.47 -0.78 8.52
C ALA A 35 -15.18 -1.20 7.79
N PRO A 36 -14.21 -1.76 8.52
CA PRO A 36 -13.01 -2.32 7.92
C PRO A 36 -13.37 -3.52 7.02
N ALA A 37 -12.54 -3.76 6.00
CA ALA A 37 -12.69 -4.91 5.13
C ALA A 37 -12.57 -6.20 5.93
N LEU A 38 -13.40 -7.19 5.60
CA LEU A 38 -13.30 -8.52 6.18
C LEU A 38 -11.94 -9.14 5.82
N PRO A 39 -11.33 -9.91 6.75
CA PRO A 39 -10.10 -10.62 6.45
C PRO A 39 -10.36 -11.57 5.27
N SER A 40 -9.49 -11.51 4.26
CA SER A 40 -9.58 -12.43 3.12
C SER A 40 -9.26 -13.83 3.62
N PRO A 41 -10.13 -14.84 3.40
CA PRO A 41 -9.72 -16.22 3.53
C PRO A 41 -8.68 -16.47 2.42
N SER A 42 -7.47 -16.86 2.78
CA SER A 42 -6.53 -17.42 1.82
C SER A 42 -5.97 -18.69 2.40
N GLU A 43 -6.33 -19.81 1.79
CA GLU A 43 -5.73 -21.08 2.15
C GLU A 43 -4.50 -21.32 1.27
N ILE A 44 -3.46 -21.95 1.83
CA ILE A 44 -2.28 -22.37 1.05
C ILE A 44 -2.69 -23.29 -0.11
N SER A 45 -3.80 -24.02 0.03
CA SER A 45 -4.37 -24.90 -0.98
C SER A 45 -4.62 -24.18 -2.31
N ASP A 46 -5.03 -22.90 -2.28
CA ASP A 46 -5.30 -22.09 -3.47
C ASP A 46 -4.03 -21.85 -4.31
N CYS A 47 -2.86 -21.80 -3.65
CA CYS A 47 -1.58 -21.54 -4.31
C CYS A 47 -0.98 -22.78 -4.99
N LYS A 48 -1.45 -24.00 -4.67
CA LYS A 48 -0.95 -25.25 -5.28
C LYS A 48 -1.20 -25.30 -6.79
N SER A 49 -2.35 -24.76 -7.22
CA SER A 49 -2.68 -24.65 -8.64
C SER A 49 -1.69 -23.76 -9.41
N LEU A 50 -1.28 -22.64 -8.79
CA LEU A 50 -0.28 -21.72 -9.34
C LEU A 50 1.12 -22.32 -9.33
N GLU A 51 1.47 -23.13 -8.31
CA GLU A 51 2.75 -23.85 -8.27
C GLU A 51 2.92 -24.78 -9.47
N MET A 52 1.87 -25.55 -9.79
CA MET A 52 1.86 -26.44 -10.94
C MET A 52 2.06 -25.67 -12.24
N GLN A 53 1.39 -24.53 -12.40
CA GLN A 53 1.51 -23.66 -13.58
C GLN A 53 2.92 -23.03 -13.71
N VAL A 54 3.53 -22.61 -12.60
CA VAL A 54 4.91 -22.08 -12.63
C VAL A 54 5.91 -23.18 -12.98
N ASN A 55 5.71 -24.39 -12.47
CA ASN A 55 6.56 -25.54 -12.78
C ASN A 55 6.43 -25.99 -14.24
N SER A 56 5.22 -25.95 -14.82
CA SER A 56 5.03 -26.21 -16.27
C SER A 56 5.65 -25.09 -17.11
N ALA A 57 5.39 -23.83 -16.77
CA ALA A 57 5.95 -22.67 -17.45
C ALA A 57 7.48 -22.66 -17.41
N ARG A 58 8.10 -23.09 -16.30
CA ARG A 58 9.56 -23.22 -16.21
C ARG A 58 10.12 -24.21 -17.24
N ARG A 59 9.44 -25.35 -17.44
CA ARG A 59 9.83 -26.35 -18.43
C ARG A 59 9.64 -25.84 -19.85
N GLU A 60 8.54 -25.13 -20.11
CA GLU A 60 8.25 -24.53 -21.41
C GLU A 60 9.22 -23.39 -21.76
N MET A 61 9.61 -22.58 -20.77
CA MET A 61 10.62 -21.52 -20.94
C MET A 61 12.00 -22.12 -21.23
N ALA A 62 12.40 -23.17 -20.51
CA ALA A 62 13.64 -23.90 -20.77
C ALA A 62 13.65 -24.54 -22.19
N ALA A 63 12.48 -24.94 -22.69
CA ALA A 63 12.28 -25.42 -24.06
C ALA A 63 12.07 -24.29 -25.09
N GLN A 64 12.21 -23.03 -24.70
CA GLN A 64 12.01 -21.83 -25.54
C GLN A 64 10.62 -21.71 -26.19
N LYS A 65 9.59 -22.30 -25.55
CA LYS A 65 8.20 -22.27 -26.04
C LYS A 65 7.39 -21.07 -25.57
N ILE A 66 7.85 -20.37 -24.53
CA ILE A 66 7.22 -19.17 -23.97
C ILE A 66 8.28 -18.09 -23.72
N ALA A 67 7.85 -16.82 -23.66
CA ALA A 67 8.75 -15.73 -23.34
C ALA A 67 9.10 -15.69 -21.84
N VAL A 68 10.28 -15.16 -21.52
CA VAL A 68 10.73 -14.99 -20.13
C VAL A 68 9.76 -14.10 -19.34
N ALA A 69 9.20 -13.06 -19.96
CA ALA A 69 8.23 -12.15 -19.34
C ALA A 69 6.93 -12.88 -18.90
N ASP A 70 6.49 -13.88 -19.66
CA ASP A 70 5.31 -14.67 -19.31
C ASP A 70 5.57 -15.59 -18.11
N TYR A 71 6.76 -16.18 -18.07
CA TYR A 71 7.24 -16.94 -16.92
C TYR A 71 7.36 -16.06 -15.66
N GLU A 72 7.97 -14.89 -15.76
CA GLU A 72 8.09 -13.93 -14.65
C GLU A 72 6.71 -13.46 -14.15
N GLY A 73 5.76 -13.22 -15.06
CA GLY A 73 4.38 -12.89 -14.70
C GLY A 73 3.68 -14.01 -13.93
N MET A 74 3.89 -15.27 -14.31
CA MET A 74 3.35 -16.43 -13.58
C MET A 74 4.04 -16.64 -12.23
N GLN A 75 5.37 -16.49 -12.19
CA GLN A 75 6.15 -16.58 -10.95
C GLN A 75 5.72 -15.50 -9.95
N ALA A 76 5.52 -14.25 -10.40
CA ALA A 76 5.06 -13.16 -9.56
C ALA A 76 3.66 -13.43 -8.95
N LYS A 77 2.75 -14.07 -9.71
CA LYS A 77 1.43 -14.48 -9.19
C LYS A 77 1.55 -15.54 -8.09
N TYR A 78 2.41 -16.54 -8.29
CA TYR A 78 2.66 -17.59 -7.28
C TYR A 78 3.30 -17.01 -6.00
N VAL A 79 4.34 -16.19 -6.16
CA VAL A 79 4.99 -15.51 -5.03
C VAL A 79 4.00 -14.61 -4.28
N ARG A 80 3.14 -13.88 -5.00
CA ARG A 80 2.08 -13.07 -4.37
C ARG A 80 1.06 -13.93 -3.62
N CYS A 81 0.74 -15.12 -4.13
CA CYS A 81 -0.17 -16.05 -3.47
C CYS A 81 0.41 -16.54 -2.13
N ILE A 82 1.65 -17.04 -2.14
CA ILE A 82 2.35 -17.47 -0.91
C ILE A 82 2.58 -16.30 0.04
N GLY A 83 2.93 -15.13 -0.50
CA GLY A 83 3.18 -13.92 0.27
C GLY A 83 1.96 -13.41 1.05
N ARG A 84 0.75 -13.91 0.79
CA ARG A 84 -0.44 -13.63 1.61
C ARG A 84 -0.50 -14.45 2.89
N PHE A 85 0.10 -15.64 2.90
CA PHE A 85 0.06 -16.55 4.04
C PHE A 85 1.00 -16.11 5.16
N TYR A 86 2.22 -15.68 4.82
CA TYR A 86 3.21 -15.29 5.83
C TYR A 86 2.73 -14.17 6.77
N PRO A 87 2.13 -13.07 6.28
CA PRO A 87 1.54 -12.05 7.14
C PRO A 87 0.42 -12.60 8.02
N GLN A 88 -0.45 -13.47 7.50
CA GLN A 88 -1.54 -14.08 8.30
C GLN A 88 -1.00 -14.97 9.41
N LEU A 89 0.03 -15.76 9.13
CA LEU A 89 0.71 -16.57 10.13
C LEU A 89 1.34 -15.67 11.22
N LEU A 90 2.09 -14.65 10.81
CA LEU A 90 2.69 -13.67 11.72
C LEU A 90 1.63 -12.97 12.58
N GLU A 91 0.54 -12.51 11.99
CA GLU A 91 -0.58 -11.88 12.70
C GLU A 91 -1.22 -12.83 13.73
N SER A 92 -1.26 -14.14 13.44
CA SER A 92 -1.84 -15.14 14.34
C SER A 92 -0.92 -15.54 15.50
N GLU A 93 0.38 -15.69 15.24
CA GLU A 93 1.36 -16.24 16.18
C GLU A 93 2.02 -15.14 17.03
N ASP A 94 2.28 -13.97 16.45
CA ASP A 94 2.99 -12.89 17.14
C ASP A 94 2.05 -12.15 18.11
N SER A 95 2.54 -12.04 19.35
CA SER A 95 1.86 -11.33 20.43
C SER A 95 1.71 -9.82 20.17
N SER A 96 2.60 -9.21 19.40
CA SER A 96 2.54 -7.78 19.06
C SER A 96 1.32 -7.44 18.19
N TRP A 97 0.78 -8.42 17.44
CA TRP A 97 -0.40 -8.28 16.61
C TRP A 97 -1.71 -8.54 17.36
N LYS A 98 -1.67 -8.89 18.65
CA LYS A 98 -2.86 -9.23 19.45
C LYS A 98 -3.92 -8.11 19.45
N GLU A 99 -3.49 -6.86 19.51
CA GLU A 99 -4.40 -5.70 19.48
C GLU A 99 -4.97 -5.45 18.07
N MET A 100 -4.22 -5.83 17.03
CA MET A 100 -4.59 -5.65 15.62
C MET A 100 -5.55 -6.75 15.10
N ARG A 101 -5.68 -7.88 15.80
CA ARG A 101 -6.52 -9.03 15.41
C ARG A 101 -8.03 -8.81 15.57
N GLY A 102 -8.48 -7.79 16.28
CA GLY A 102 -9.91 -7.48 16.42
C GLY A 102 -10.55 -7.03 15.10
N ARG A 103 -11.89 -7.09 14.99
CA ARG A 103 -12.60 -6.61 13.78
C ARG A 103 -12.30 -5.14 13.47
N LEU A 104 -12.05 -4.33 14.48
CA LEU A 104 -11.60 -2.93 14.36
C LEU A 104 -10.08 -2.76 14.58
N GLY A 105 -9.35 -3.86 14.78
CA GLY A 105 -7.94 -3.90 15.16
C GLY A 105 -7.62 -3.00 16.35
N ALA A 106 -6.42 -2.38 16.34
CA ALA A 106 -6.01 -1.38 17.33
C ALA A 106 -6.86 -0.10 17.33
N PHE A 107 -7.84 0.00 16.42
CA PHE A 107 -8.75 1.14 16.29
C PHE A 107 -10.14 0.85 16.86
N SER A 108 -10.31 -0.25 17.59
CA SER A 108 -11.54 -0.55 18.33
C SER A 108 -11.84 0.57 19.34
N GLY A 109 -12.92 1.33 19.08
CA GLY A 109 -13.33 2.47 19.91
C GLY A 109 -12.72 3.81 19.52
N VAL A 110 -11.96 3.88 18.42
CA VAL A 110 -11.44 5.14 17.89
C VAL A 110 -12.51 5.83 17.03
N ASP A 111 -12.94 7.01 17.46
CA ASP A 111 -13.80 7.90 16.68
C ASP A 111 -12.96 8.78 15.75
N PHE A 112 -12.82 8.34 14.50
CA PHE A 112 -12.11 9.08 13.45
C PHE A 112 -12.72 10.45 13.13
N GLY A 113 -13.99 10.69 13.47
CA GLY A 113 -14.64 11.98 13.29
C GLY A 113 -14.12 13.06 14.23
N THR A 114 -13.70 12.68 15.45
CA THR A 114 -13.24 13.64 16.48
C THR A 114 -11.74 13.57 16.77
N LEU A 115 -11.00 12.65 16.14
CA LEU A 115 -9.53 12.56 16.25
C LEU A 115 -8.82 13.87 15.94
N LYS A 116 -9.25 14.59 14.89
CA LYS A 116 -8.60 15.84 14.48
C LYS A 116 -8.63 16.93 15.56
N THR A 117 -9.66 16.93 16.41
CA THR A 117 -9.86 17.96 17.45
C THR A 117 -9.43 17.50 18.84
N LYS A 118 -9.31 16.19 19.07
CA LYS A 118 -9.02 15.61 20.40
C LYS A 118 -7.63 15.00 20.53
N ASP A 119 -6.92 14.73 19.43
CA ASP A 119 -5.62 14.07 19.48
C ASP A 119 -4.47 15.08 19.64
N PRO A 120 -3.81 15.14 20.82
CA PRO A 120 -2.72 16.09 21.07
C PRO A 120 -1.47 15.79 20.24
N ARG A 121 -1.37 14.59 19.61
CA ARG A 121 -0.21 14.21 18.78
C ARG A 121 -0.09 15.08 17.53
N ILE A 122 -1.15 15.74 17.08
CA ILE A 122 -1.09 16.66 15.94
C ILE A 122 -0.13 17.82 16.22
N GLU A 123 -0.05 18.27 17.48
CA GLU A 123 0.81 19.38 17.88
C GLU A 123 2.30 19.01 17.91
N THR A 124 2.61 17.71 18.03
CA THR A 124 3.98 17.19 18.13
C THR A 124 4.58 16.76 16.79
N LEU A 125 3.84 16.84 15.67
CA LEU A 125 4.30 16.46 14.33
C LEU A 125 5.28 17.45 13.68
N LYS A 126 5.83 18.41 14.44
CA LYS A 126 6.86 19.33 13.93
C LYS A 126 8.17 18.57 13.73
N TYR A 127 8.82 18.78 12.59
CA TYR A 127 10.15 18.24 12.35
C TYR A 127 11.12 18.70 13.42
N ALA A 128 11.87 17.76 14.00
CA ALA A 128 12.93 18.07 14.94
C ALA A 128 14.07 18.83 14.24
N ALA A 129 14.71 19.75 14.97
CA ALA A 129 15.92 20.40 14.49
C ALA A 129 17.07 19.38 14.44
N PRO A 130 17.89 19.37 13.38
CA PRO A 130 19.08 18.53 13.34
C PRO A 130 20.07 18.97 14.43
N PRO A 131 20.92 18.05 14.93
CA PRO A 131 21.96 18.41 15.88
C PRO A 131 22.94 19.42 15.25
N SER A 132 23.49 20.30 16.08
CA SER A 132 24.50 21.28 15.65
C SER A 132 25.73 20.58 15.08
N VAL A 133 26.40 21.22 14.11
CA VAL A 133 27.69 20.76 13.56
C VAL A 133 28.75 20.63 14.66
N ALA A 134 28.65 21.42 15.74
CA ALA A 134 29.54 21.31 16.90
C ALA A 134 29.50 19.92 17.58
N SER A 135 28.38 19.21 17.48
CA SER A 135 28.24 17.83 18.00
C SER A 135 29.20 16.83 17.33
N LYS A 136 29.76 17.17 16.17
CA LYS A 136 30.78 16.35 15.48
C LYS A 136 32.17 16.50 16.10
N PHE A 137 32.41 17.54 16.88
CA PHE A 137 33.74 17.90 17.38
C PHE A 137 33.88 17.78 18.90
N SER A 138 32.89 17.21 19.59
CA SER A 138 32.89 17.02 21.06
C SER A 138 33.25 18.30 21.85
N VAL A 139 32.79 19.46 21.36
CA VAL A 139 32.87 20.75 22.06
C VAL A 139 31.57 21.00 22.82
#